data_AF-A0AA38F661-F1
#
_entry.id   AF-A0AA38F661-F1
#
_cell.length_a   1.000
_cell.length_b   1.000
_cell.length_c   1.000
_cell.angle_alpha   90.00
_cell.angle_beta   90.00
_cell.angle_gamma   90.00
#
_symmetry.space_group_name_H-M   'P 1'
#
loop_
_entity.id
_entity.type
_entity.pdbx_description
1 polymer ?
#
loop_
_entity_poly.entity_id
_entity_poly.type
_entity_poly.pdbx_seq_one_letter_code
_entity_poly.pdbx_strand_id
1 'polypeptide(L)'
;GLEDKAWRTKQGSVQLLGAMAYCAPQQLSQCLPKIVPKLTEVLTDTHPKVQSAGQMALQQVGSVIKNPEISALVSTLLLGISDPNQNTKYSLDILLQTTFVNTIDAPSLALLVPIVHRGLRERSADTKKKAAQIVGNMCSLVTEPKDMLPYIGLLLPEVKKVLVDPIPEVRAVAARAIGSLIMGMGEENFPDLVPWLLETLKSDNSNVERLGAAQGLSE
;
A
#
# COMPACT_ATOMS: atom_id res chain seq x y z
N GLY A 1 -21.11 -9.94 12.05
CA GLY A 1 -19.81 -9.72 11.39
C GLY A 1 -19.51 -8.24 11.25
N LEU A 2 -18.47 -7.85 10.50
CA LEU A 2 -18.12 -6.43 10.33
C LEU A 2 -19.19 -5.60 9.60
N GLU A 3 -20.01 -6.26 8.76
CA GLU A 3 -21.08 -5.65 7.97
C GLU A 3 -22.45 -5.68 8.67
N ASP A 4 -22.50 -6.11 9.93
CA ASP A 4 -23.75 -6.27 10.69
C ASP A 4 -24.34 -4.92 11.09
N LYS A 5 -25.66 -4.73 11.09
CA LYS A 5 -26.28 -3.46 11.52
C LYS A 5 -26.09 -3.20 13.02
N ALA A 6 -25.94 -4.24 13.83
CA ALA A 6 -25.78 -4.10 15.27
C ALA A 6 -24.33 -3.72 15.63
N TRP A 7 -24.11 -2.50 16.13
CA TRP A 7 -22.78 -1.99 16.49
C TRP A 7 -22.05 -2.86 17.54
N ARG A 8 -22.78 -3.51 18.45
CA ARG A 8 -22.20 -4.44 19.44
C ARG A 8 -21.61 -5.69 18.77
N THR A 9 -22.31 -6.23 17.77
CA THR A 9 -21.83 -7.39 16.99
C THR A 9 -20.63 -7.00 16.12
N LYS A 10 -20.65 -5.81 15.52
CA LYS A 10 -19.48 -5.26 14.82
C LYS A 10 -18.29 -5.14 15.76
N GLN A 11 -18.47 -4.46 16.91
CA GLN A 11 -17.42 -4.26 17.90
C GLN A 11 -16.80 -5.58 18.34
N GLY A 12 -17.62 -6.57 18.71
CA GLY A 12 -17.12 -7.90 19.10
C GLY A 12 -16.36 -8.59 17.97
N SER A 13 -16.83 -8.47 16.72
CA SER A 13 -16.12 -9.04 15.55
C SER A 13 -14.75 -8.39 15.36
N VAL A 14 -14.64 -7.07 15.49
CA VAL A 14 -13.39 -6.32 15.38
C VAL A 14 -12.41 -6.70 16.49
N GLN A 15 -12.89 -6.80 17.73
CA GLN A 15 -12.07 -7.19 18.88
C GLN A 15 -11.52 -8.61 18.73
N LEU A 16 -12.33 -9.54 18.21
CA LEU A 16 -11.88 -10.89 17.93
C LEU A 16 -10.79 -10.92 16.84
N LEU A 17 -10.95 -10.15 15.76
CA LEU A 17 -9.92 -10.02 14.72
C LEU A 17 -8.60 -9.46 15.28
N GLY A 18 -8.68 -8.44 16.13
CA GLY A 18 -7.49 -7.90 16.80
C GLY A 18 -6.82 -8.90 17.74
N ALA A 19 -7.61 -9.66 18.51
CA ALA A 19 -7.11 -10.69 19.42
C ALA A 19 -6.41 -11.86 18.70
N MET A 20 -6.79 -12.16 17.45
CA MET A 20 -6.10 -13.18 16.64
C MET A 20 -4.61 -12.86 16.41
N ALA A 21 -4.21 -11.58 16.49
CA ALA A 21 -2.81 -11.19 16.37
C ALA A 21 -1.94 -11.83 17.46
N TYR A 22 -2.50 -12.08 18.64
CA TYR A 22 -1.79 -12.72 19.74
C TYR A 22 -1.85 -14.25 19.67
N CYS A 23 -2.98 -14.82 19.25
CA CYS A 23 -3.20 -16.27 19.29
C CYS A 23 -2.56 -17.03 18.11
N ALA A 24 -2.49 -16.41 16.92
CA ALA A 24 -2.03 -17.07 15.70
C ALA A 24 -1.34 -16.07 14.75
N PRO A 25 -0.20 -15.48 15.16
CA PRO A 25 0.43 -14.38 14.43
C PRO A 25 0.84 -14.77 13.00
N GLN A 26 1.34 -15.98 12.77
CA GLN A 26 1.74 -16.43 11.44
C GLN A 26 0.55 -16.59 10.48
N GLN A 27 -0.54 -17.21 10.95
CA GLN A 27 -1.76 -17.41 10.17
C GLN A 27 -2.46 -16.07 9.93
N LEU A 28 -2.42 -15.16 10.91
CA LEU A 28 -2.95 -13.82 10.75
C LEU A 28 -2.19 -13.06 9.66
N SER A 29 -0.85 -13.11 9.65
CA SER A 29 -0.01 -12.41 8.65
C SER A 29 -0.44 -12.69 7.21
N GLN A 30 -0.83 -13.93 6.90
CA GLN A 30 -1.30 -14.33 5.57
C GLN A 30 -2.67 -13.72 5.20
N CYS A 31 -3.46 -13.36 6.21
CA CYS A 31 -4.79 -12.77 6.05
C CYS A 31 -4.80 -11.24 6.21
N LEU A 32 -3.71 -10.62 6.66
CA LEU A 32 -3.60 -9.18 6.82
C LEU A 32 -3.94 -8.36 5.56
N PRO A 33 -3.59 -8.78 4.32
CA PRO A 33 -4.03 -8.08 3.12
C PRO A 33 -5.54 -7.93 2.99
N LYS A 34 -6.32 -8.85 3.58
CA LYS A 34 -7.79 -8.82 3.60
C LYS A 34 -8.35 -8.15 4.85
N ILE A 35 -7.69 -8.33 5.99
CA ILE A 35 -8.15 -7.84 7.29
C ILE A 35 -7.91 -6.34 7.44
N VAL A 36 -6.73 -5.82 7.07
CA VAL A 36 -6.40 -4.41 7.26
C VAL A 36 -7.36 -3.48 6.52
N PRO A 37 -7.72 -3.69 5.23
CA PRO A 37 -8.71 -2.86 4.55
C PRO A 37 -10.06 -2.83 5.28
N LYS A 38 -10.51 -3.98 5.81
CA LYS A 38 -11.75 -4.06 6.59
C LYS A 38 -11.66 -3.35 7.93
N LEU A 39 -10.50 -3.37 8.60
CA LEU A 39 -10.27 -2.57 9.81
C LEU A 39 -10.19 -1.07 9.50
N THR A 40 -9.66 -0.68 8.34
CA THR A 40 -9.68 0.72 7.87
C THR A 40 -11.11 1.21 7.62
N GLU A 41 -11.99 0.39 7.01
CA GLU A 41 -13.42 0.72 6.85
C GLU A 41 -14.09 0.97 8.21
N VAL A 42 -13.78 0.15 9.23
CA VAL A 42 -14.30 0.26 10.60
C VAL A 42 -13.94 1.60 11.27
N LEU A 43 -12.81 2.22 10.91
CA LEU A 43 -12.44 3.53 11.46
C LEU A 43 -13.40 4.65 11.05
N THR A 44 -14.15 4.45 9.97
CA THR A 44 -15.15 5.40 9.48
C THR A 44 -16.57 5.09 9.96
N ASP A 45 -16.74 4.08 10.83
CA ASP A 45 -18.06 3.71 11.36
C ASP A 45 -18.68 4.85 12.18
N THR A 46 -20.00 5.00 12.10
CA THR A 46 -20.74 6.03 12.85
C THR A 46 -20.65 5.92 14.37
N HIS A 47 -20.38 4.71 14.91
CA HIS A 47 -20.41 4.47 16.34
C HIS A 47 -19.01 4.55 16.97
N PRO A 48 -18.75 5.46 17.94
CA PRO A 48 -17.41 5.67 18.50
C PRO A 48 -16.75 4.43 19.11
N LYS A 49 -17.53 3.53 19.73
CA LYS A 49 -16.99 2.26 20.28
C LYS A 49 -16.50 1.29 19.21
N VAL A 50 -17.08 1.34 18.00
CA VAL A 50 -16.66 0.51 16.87
C VAL A 50 -15.37 1.08 16.28
N GLN A 51 -15.30 2.41 16.12
CA GLN A 51 -14.06 3.10 15.71
C GLN A 51 -12.90 2.80 16.67
N SER A 52 -13.13 2.93 17.98
CA SER A 52 -12.12 2.66 19.02
C SER A 52 -11.66 1.19 19.00
N ALA A 53 -12.57 0.24 18.77
CA ALA A 53 -12.20 -1.16 18.58
C ALA A 53 -11.34 -1.37 17.32
N GLY A 54 -11.64 -0.66 16.23
CA GLY A 54 -10.84 -0.71 15.00
C GLY A 54 -9.42 -0.18 15.21
N GLN A 55 -9.28 0.95 15.90
CA GLN A 55 -7.98 1.51 16.26
C GLN A 55 -7.16 0.53 17.11
N MET A 56 -7.79 -0.09 18.11
CA MET A 56 -7.13 -1.08 18.96
C MET A 56 -6.71 -2.33 18.17
N ALA A 57 -7.56 -2.82 17.27
CA ALA A 57 -7.23 -3.96 16.42
C ALA A 57 -6.04 -3.66 15.49
N LEU A 58 -5.98 -2.45 14.91
CA LEU A 58 -4.84 -2.04 14.08
C LEU A 58 -3.54 -1.88 14.90
N GLN A 59 -3.62 -1.41 16.14
CA GLN A 59 -2.48 -1.39 17.07
C GLN A 59 -1.98 -2.81 17.38
N GLN A 60 -2.90 -3.76 17.56
CA GLN A 60 -2.55 -5.18 17.77
C GLN A 60 -1.88 -5.78 16.52
N VAL A 61 -2.33 -5.42 15.31
CA VAL A 61 -1.62 -5.78 14.06
C VAL A 61 -0.23 -5.17 14.02
N GLY A 62 -0.07 -3.91 14.43
CA GLY A 62 1.24 -3.26 14.55
C GLY A 62 2.19 -3.98 15.52
N SER A 63 1.66 -4.59 16.58
CA SER A 63 2.47 -5.29 17.59
C SER A 63 3.14 -6.59 17.10
N VAL A 64 2.68 -7.17 15.98
CA VAL A 64 3.27 -8.39 15.40
C VAL A 64 4.30 -8.10 14.31
N ILE A 65 4.56 -6.83 14.02
CA ILE A 65 5.58 -6.40 13.05
C ILE A 65 6.97 -6.73 13.56
N LYS A 66 7.76 -7.41 12.72
CA LYS A 66 9.13 -7.81 13.04
C LYS A 66 10.17 -6.81 12.57
N ASN A 67 9.89 -6.08 11.49
CA ASN A 67 10.81 -5.07 10.98
C ASN A 67 10.94 -3.91 12.01
N PRO A 68 12.13 -3.66 12.57
CA PRO A 68 12.28 -2.67 13.64
C PRO A 68 12.06 -1.24 13.15
N GLU A 69 12.43 -0.93 11.90
CA GLU A 69 12.19 0.39 11.31
C GLU A 69 10.70 0.68 11.20
N ILE A 70 9.90 -0.25 10.68
CA ILE A 70 8.45 -0.10 10.57
C ILE A 70 7.77 -0.14 11.94
N SER A 71 8.25 -0.97 12.87
CA SER A 71 7.75 -1.03 14.24
C SER A 71 7.81 0.33 14.94
N ALA A 72 8.93 1.06 14.75
CA ALA A 72 9.09 2.42 15.27
C ALA A 72 8.11 3.43 14.62
N LEU A 73 7.62 3.14 13.42
CA LEU A 73 6.72 4.01 12.66
C LEU A 73 5.24 3.66 12.81
N VAL A 74 4.87 2.60 13.53
CA VAL A 74 3.47 2.14 13.65
C VAL A 74 2.52 3.27 14.02
N SER A 75 2.86 4.10 15.00
CA SER A 75 2.03 5.25 15.39
C SER A 75 1.80 6.22 14.22
N THR A 76 2.85 6.55 13.46
CA THR A 76 2.77 7.42 12.29
C THR A 76 1.96 6.79 11.15
N LEU A 77 2.08 5.48 10.95
CA LEU A 77 1.32 4.76 9.93
C LEU A 77 -0.16 4.70 10.29
N LEU A 78 -0.49 4.42 11.55
CA LEU A 78 -1.87 4.36 12.03
C LEU A 78 -2.57 5.73 11.99
N LEU A 79 -1.83 6.83 12.22
CA LEU A 79 -2.34 8.18 11.96
C LEU A 79 -2.64 8.39 10.47
N GLY A 80 -1.75 7.95 9.58
CA GLY A 80 -1.95 7.98 8.13
C GLY A 80 -3.17 7.17 7.66
N ILE A 81 -3.48 6.05 8.32
CA ILE A 81 -4.65 5.22 8.03
C ILE A 81 -5.94 5.83 8.61
N SER A 82 -5.87 6.42 9.80
CA SER A 82 -7.04 6.95 10.51
C SER A 82 -7.50 8.31 9.99
N ASP A 83 -6.57 9.18 9.62
CA ASP A 83 -6.85 10.47 8.99
C ASP A 83 -5.96 10.67 7.75
N PRO A 84 -6.33 10.03 6.62
CA PRO A 84 -5.50 10.02 5.43
C PRO A 84 -5.37 11.39 4.78
N ASN A 85 -6.35 12.29 4.94
CA ASN A 85 -6.32 13.59 4.27
C ASN A 85 -5.20 14.48 4.83
N GLN A 86 -4.98 14.44 6.14
CA GLN A 86 -3.97 15.25 6.80
C GLN A 86 -2.62 14.54 6.89
N ASN A 87 -2.62 13.21 7.09
CA ASN A 87 -1.41 12.50 7.50
C ASN A 87 -0.75 11.67 6.40
N THR A 88 -1.39 11.42 5.24
CA THR A 88 -0.77 10.60 4.18
C THR A 88 0.58 11.15 3.76
N LYS A 89 0.67 12.45 3.44
CA LYS A 89 1.93 13.05 3.00
C LYS A 89 3.01 12.95 4.08
N TYR A 90 2.66 13.26 5.33
CA TYR A 90 3.56 13.17 6.47
C TYR A 90 4.09 11.74 6.65
N SER A 91 3.22 10.73 6.62
CA SER A 91 3.63 9.33 6.73
C SER A 91 4.58 8.92 5.59
N LEU A 92 4.33 9.35 4.34
CA LEU A 92 5.22 9.09 3.21
C LEU A 92 6.58 9.79 3.35
N ASP A 93 6.60 11.02 3.87
CA ASP A 93 7.82 11.77 4.13
C ASP A 93 8.72 11.05 5.15
N ILE A 94 8.13 10.60 6.27
CA ILE A 94 8.85 9.85 7.29
C ILE A 94 9.36 8.51 6.74
N LEU A 95 8.56 7.82 5.93
CA LEU A 95 8.98 6.57 5.30
C LEU A 95 10.19 6.76 4.38
N LEU A 96 10.23 7.81 3.58
CA LEU A 96 11.36 8.08 2.68
C LEU A 96 12.62 8.59 3.41
N GLN A 97 12.45 9.19 4.59
CA GLN A 97 13.56 9.61 5.44
C GLN A 97 14.14 8.45 6.26
N THR A 98 13.44 7.32 6.33
CA THR A 98 13.85 6.16 7.11
C THR A 98 14.84 5.32 6.32
N THR A 99 16.01 5.07 6.90
CA THR A 99 16.99 4.14 6.34
C THR A 99 16.58 2.71 6.68
N PHE A 100 16.14 1.95 5.68
CA PHE A 100 15.81 0.54 5.83
C PHE A 100 17.07 -0.32 5.72
N VAL A 101 17.41 -1.02 6.80
CA VAL A 101 18.53 -1.98 6.84
C VAL A 101 17.99 -3.41 6.92
N ASN A 102 16.82 -3.60 7.53
CA ASN A 102 16.16 -4.89 7.64
C ASN A 102 15.11 -5.09 6.55
N THR A 103 14.84 -6.36 6.22
CA THR A 103 13.79 -6.72 5.26
C THR A 103 12.39 -6.42 5.82
N ILE A 104 11.47 -6.07 4.95
CA ILE A 104 10.07 -5.76 5.25
C ILE A 104 9.25 -7.06 5.24
N ASP A 105 8.58 -7.34 6.35
CA ASP A 105 7.72 -8.51 6.55
C ASP A 105 6.26 -8.26 6.12
N ALA A 106 5.48 -9.32 5.90
CA ALA A 106 4.08 -9.22 5.47
C ALA A 106 3.18 -8.31 6.35
N PRO A 107 3.27 -8.32 7.70
CA PRO A 107 2.57 -7.35 8.54
C PRO A 107 2.94 -5.89 8.29
N SER A 108 4.21 -5.61 8.02
CA SER A 108 4.68 -4.28 7.65
C SER A 108 4.04 -3.82 6.35
N LEU A 109 4.02 -4.67 5.32
CA LEU A 109 3.34 -4.37 4.06
C LEU A 109 1.85 -4.05 4.26
N ALA A 110 1.18 -4.78 5.16
CA ALA A 110 -0.23 -4.57 5.42
C ALA A 110 -0.55 -3.17 5.97
N LEU A 111 0.36 -2.55 6.73
CA LEU A 111 0.21 -1.16 7.20
C LEU A 111 0.73 -0.12 6.21
N LEU A 112 1.75 -0.45 5.41
CA LEU A 112 2.32 0.45 4.40
C LEU A 112 1.37 0.67 3.22
N VAL A 113 0.81 -0.42 2.68
CA VAL A 113 0.06 -0.40 1.42
C VAL A 113 -1.14 0.54 1.44
N PRO A 114 -1.98 0.64 2.50
CA PRO A 114 -3.08 1.59 2.53
C PRO A 114 -2.63 3.06 2.35
N ILE A 115 -1.50 3.44 2.95
CA ILE A 115 -0.95 4.81 2.89
C ILE A 115 -0.38 5.08 1.50
N VAL A 116 0.38 4.13 0.97
CA VAL A 116 0.99 4.24 -0.36
C VAL A 116 -0.09 4.29 -1.44
N HIS A 117 -1.09 3.39 -1.38
CA HIS A 117 -2.22 3.39 -2.29
C HIS A 117 -3.02 4.71 -2.22
N ARG A 118 -3.22 5.28 -1.02
CA ARG A 118 -3.82 6.61 -0.87
C ARG A 118 -2.97 7.71 -1.50
N GLY A 119 -1.64 7.64 -1.35
CA GLY A 119 -0.68 8.59 -1.88
C GLY A 119 -0.58 8.59 -3.41
N LEU A 120 -0.67 7.43 -4.06
CA LEU A 120 -0.72 7.32 -5.53
C LEU A 120 -1.96 8.01 -6.12
N ARG A 121 -3.03 8.12 -5.33
CA ARG A 121 -4.32 8.72 -5.70
C ARG A 121 -4.46 10.19 -5.32
N GLU A 122 -3.44 10.77 -4.70
CA GLU A 122 -3.46 12.18 -4.33
C GLU A 122 -3.36 13.10 -5.55
N ARG A 123 -3.88 14.33 -5.42
CA ARG A 123 -3.76 15.32 -6.51
C ARG A 123 -2.36 15.88 -6.62
N SER A 124 -1.67 15.96 -5.49
CA SER A 124 -0.31 16.49 -5.36
C SER A 124 0.71 15.60 -6.09
N ALA A 125 1.39 16.17 -7.09
CA ALA A 125 2.45 15.51 -7.83
C ALA A 125 3.61 15.03 -6.93
N ASP A 126 3.98 15.86 -5.94
CA ASP A 126 4.96 15.53 -4.92
C ASP A 126 4.56 14.26 -4.14
N THR A 127 3.28 14.18 -3.74
CA THR A 127 2.77 13.03 -2.98
C THR A 127 2.70 11.76 -3.82
N LYS A 128 2.28 11.86 -5.08
CA LYS A 128 2.31 10.73 -6.03
C LYS A 128 3.74 10.21 -6.24
N LYS A 129 4.71 11.12 -6.45
CA LYS A 129 6.13 10.75 -6.58
C LYS A 129 6.61 9.95 -5.38
N LYS A 130 6.36 10.46 -4.18
CA LYS A 130 6.77 9.80 -2.93
C LYS A 130 6.16 8.42 -2.79
N ALA A 131 4.86 8.29 -3.06
CA ALA A 131 4.17 7.01 -3.02
C ALA A 131 4.72 6.02 -4.06
N ALA A 132 4.90 6.45 -5.32
CA ALA A 132 5.47 5.60 -6.38
C ALA A 132 6.89 5.14 -6.04
N GLN A 133 7.73 6.03 -5.50
CA GLN A 133 9.08 5.68 -5.05
C GLN A 133 9.05 4.61 -3.94
N ILE A 134 8.14 4.75 -2.97
CA ILE A 134 7.99 3.73 -1.91
C ILE A 134 7.53 2.39 -2.51
N VAL A 135 6.62 2.37 -3.49
CA VAL A 135 6.25 1.12 -4.20
C VAL A 135 7.47 0.42 -4.80
N GLY A 136 8.32 1.15 -5.52
CA GLY A 136 9.54 0.59 -6.10
C GLY A 136 10.47 0.02 -5.03
N ASN A 137 10.71 0.78 -3.96
CA ASN A 137 11.59 0.35 -2.86
C ASN A 137 11.06 -0.88 -2.12
N MET A 138 9.74 -1.00 -1.89
CA MET A 138 9.15 -2.14 -1.19
C MET A 138 9.48 -3.47 -1.87
N CYS A 139 9.56 -3.50 -3.20
CA CYS A 139 9.80 -4.72 -3.97
C CYS A 139 11.23 -5.26 -3.78
N SER A 140 12.18 -4.37 -3.51
CA SER A 140 13.58 -4.73 -3.25
C SER A 140 13.85 -5.01 -1.77
N LEU A 141 12.97 -4.57 -0.87
CA LEU A 141 13.15 -4.66 0.58
C LEU A 141 12.29 -5.77 1.22
N VAL A 142 11.31 -6.34 0.53
CA VAL A 142 10.45 -7.39 1.08
C VAL A 142 11.23 -8.69 1.36
N THR A 143 10.90 -9.38 2.46
CA THR A 143 11.53 -10.66 2.81
C THR A 143 11.26 -11.75 1.77
N GLU A 144 10.00 -11.88 1.31
CA GLU A 144 9.61 -12.85 0.30
C GLU A 144 8.82 -12.13 -0.82
N PRO A 145 9.24 -12.18 -2.09
CA PRO A 145 8.54 -11.49 -3.19
C PRO A 145 7.05 -11.82 -3.30
N LYS A 146 6.68 -13.05 -2.93
CA LYS A 146 5.28 -13.51 -2.91
C LYS A 146 4.38 -12.74 -1.94
N ASP A 147 4.94 -12.12 -0.90
CA ASP A 147 4.18 -11.33 0.07
C ASP A 147 3.62 -10.04 -0.53
N MET A 148 4.19 -9.58 -1.66
CA MET A 148 3.66 -8.46 -2.44
C MET A 148 2.48 -8.83 -3.34
N LEU A 149 2.34 -10.10 -3.75
CA LEU A 149 1.33 -10.55 -4.71
C LEU A 149 -0.11 -10.14 -4.35
N PRO A 150 -0.56 -10.23 -3.08
CA PRO A 150 -1.91 -9.82 -2.70
C PRO A 150 -2.22 -8.35 -2.96
N TYR A 151 -1.18 -7.50 -3.08
CA TYR A 151 -1.30 -6.06 -3.22
C TYR A 151 -1.14 -5.58 -4.66
N ILE A 152 -0.67 -6.42 -5.59
CA ILE A 152 -0.41 -6.01 -6.98
C ILE A 152 -1.67 -5.57 -7.71
N GLY A 153 -2.78 -6.31 -7.53
CA GLY A 153 -4.07 -5.93 -8.11
C GLY A 153 -4.58 -4.57 -7.64
N LEU A 154 -4.09 -4.08 -6.49
CA LEU A 154 -4.42 -2.77 -5.95
C LEU A 154 -3.43 -1.69 -6.38
N LEU A 155 -2.13 -1.98 -6.33
CA LEU A 155 -1.08 -0.99 -6.56
C LEU A 155 -0.80 -0.76 -8.04
N LEU A 156 -0.70 -1.82 -8.85
CA LEU A 156 -0.30 -1.71 -10.26
C LEU A 156 -1.22 -0.79 -11.07
N PRO A 157 -2.57 -0.84 -10.94
CA PRO A 157 -3.44 0.07 -11.66
C PRO A 157 -3.19 1.54 -11.30
N GLU A 158 -2.87 1.83 -10.04
CA GLU A 158 -2.57 3.20 -9.61
C GLU A 158 -1.19 3.65 -10.10
N VAL A 159 -0.17 2.78 -10.06
CA VAL A 159 1.14 3.10 -10.64
C VAL A 159 1.04 3.35 -12.16
N LYS A 160 0.24 2.57 -12.89
CA LYS A 160 -0.06 2.81 -14.32
C LYS A 160 -0.65 4.20 -14.57
N LYS A 161 -1.56 4.68 -13.70
CA LYS A 161 -2.10 6.05 -13.79
C LYS A 161 -1.03 7.11 -13.53
N VAL A 162 -0.12 6.86 -12.58
CA VAL A 162 1.00 7.78 -12.29
C VAL A 162 2.04 7.77 -13.43
N LEU A 163 2.23 6.65 -14.12
CA LEU A 163 3.13 6.52 -15.26
C LEU A 163 2.74 7.46 -16.42
N VAL A 164 1.46 7.77 -16.56
CA VAL A 164 0.94 8.68 -17.60
C VAL A 164 0.61 10.07 -17.06
N ASP A 165 1.16 10.45 -15.91
CA ASP A 165 0.97 11.79 -15.33
C ASP A 165 1.54 12.89 -16.24
N PRO A 166 0.88 14.07 -16.36
CA PRO A 166 1.38 15.18 -17.16
C PRO A 166 2.79 15.65 -16.78
N ILE A 167 3.21 15.47 -15.52
CA ILE A 167 4.49 15.96 -15.02
C ILE A 167 5.60 14.92 -15.31
N PRO A 168 6.65 15.28 -16.07
CA PRO A 168 7.72 14.34 -16.47
C PRO A 168 8.41 13.62 -15.30
N GLU A 169 8.71 14.34 -14.22
CA GLU A 169 9.35 13.76 -13.04
C GLU A 169 8.47 12.69 -12.35
N VAL A 170 7.15 12.89 -12.36
CA VAL A 170 6.20 11.94 -11.77
C VAL A 170 6.21 10.64 -12.57
N ARG A 171 6.18 10.74 -13.90
CA ARG A 171 6.29 9.58 -14.80
C ARG A 171 7.60 8.83 -14.60
N ALA A 172 8.71 9.54 -14.48
CA ALA A 172 10.02 8.93 -14.32
C ALA A 172 10.14 8.09 -13.05
N VAL A 173 9.57 8.55 -11.94
CA VAL A 173 9.54 7.77 -10.70
C VAL A 173 8.61 6.56 -10.82
N ALA A 174 7.45 6.71 -11.47
CA ALA A 174 6.53 5.58 -11.69
C ALA A 174 7.11 4.52 -12.63
N ALA A 175 7.83 4.92 -13.69
CA ALA A 175 8.51 3.99 -14.59
C ALA A 175 9.54 3.14 -13.84
N ARG A 176 10.41 3.78 -13.05
CA ARG A 176 11.36 3.08 -12.18
C ARG A 176 10.67 2.14 -11.20
N ALA A 177 9.57 2.58 -10.60
CA ALA A 177 8.79 1.74 -9.69
C ALA A 177 8.23 0.50 -10.39
N ILE A 178 7.80 0.61 -11.65
CA ILE A 178 7.39 -0.53 -12.48
C ILE A 178 8.57 -1.47 -12.75
N GLY A 179 9.72 -0.94 -13.17
CA GLY A 179 10.92 -1.76 -13.37
C GLY A 179 11.31 -2.52 -12.10
N SER A 180 11.30 -1.85 -10.94
CA SER A 180 11.56 -2.48 -9.64
C SER A 180 10.53 -3.55 -9.26
N LEU A 181 9.24 -3.34 -9.58
CA LEU A 181 8.18 -4.34 -9.37
C LEU A 181 8.43 -5.60 -10.21
N ILE A 182 8.68 -5.43 -11.50
CA ILE A 182 8.94 -6.55 -12.43
C ILE A 182 10.21 -7.30 -12.01
N MET A 183 11.29 -6.57 -11.73
CA MET A 183 12.57 -7.16 -11.32
C MET A 183 12.45 -7.91 -9.98
N GLY A 184 11.74 -7.35 -9.01
CA GLY A 184 11.60 -7.95 -7.68
C GLY A 184 10.63 -9.13 -7.62
N MET A 185 9.61 -9.15 -8.48
CA MET A 185 8.54 -10.14 -8.41
C MET A 185 8.48 -11.11 -9.60
N GLY A 186 9.21 -10.86 -10.68
CA GLY A 186 9.15 -11.67 -11.91
C GLY A 186 8.05 -11.21 -12.87
N GLU A 187 8.36 -11.23 -14.16
CA GLU A 187 7.46 -10.79 -15.25
C GLU A 187 6.20 -11.64 -15.34
N GLU A 188 6.25 -12.91 -14.94
CA GLU A 188 5.12 -13.84 -14.94
C GLU A 188 3.95 -13.38 -14.07
N ASN A 189 4.21 -12.51 -13.08
CA ASN A 189 3.20 -11.92 -12.22
C ASN A 189 2.53 -10.67 -12.83
N PHE A 190 2.98 -10.22 -14.01
CA PHE A 190 2.50 -9.04 -14.71
C PHE A 190 2.15 -9.32 -16.20
N PRO A 191 1.35 -10.35 -16.52
CA PRO A 191 1.14 -10.78 -17.91
C PRO A 191 0.56 -9.69 -18.82
N ASP A 192 -0.26 -8.80 -18.27
CA ASP A 192 -0.93 -7.73 -19.03
C ASP A 192 -0.17 -6.39 -18.99
N LEU A 193 1.01 -6.32 -18.37
CA LEU A 193 1.73 -5.05 -18.23
C LEU A 193 2.44 -4.65 -19.52
N VAL A 194 3.26 -5.54 -20.08
CA VAL A 194 3.98 -5.30 -21.34
C VAL A 194 3.00 -5.08 -22.50
N PRO A 195 1.94 -5.91 -22.69
CA PRO A 195 0.92 -5.63 -23.70
C PRO A 195 0.31 -4.24 -23.55
N TRP A 196 -0.08 -3.85 -22.34
CA TRP A 196 -0.66 -2.53 -22.06
C TRP A 196 0.32 -1.38 -22.38
N LEU A 197 1.60 -1.53 -22.04
CA LEU A 197 2.62 -0.52 -22.37
C LEU A 197 2.78 -0.37 -23.89
N LEU A 198 2.84 -1.47 -24.64
CA LEU A 198 2.95 -1.45 -26.10
C LEU A 198 1.72 -0.84 -26.77
N GLU A 199 0.52 -1.14 -26.28
CA GLU A 199 -0.72 -0.52 -26.75
C GLU A 199 -0.74 0.99 -26.47
N THR A 200 -0.40 1.39 -25.24
CA THR A 200 -0.37 2.80 -24.84
C THR A 200 0.65 3.60 -25.66
N LEU A 201 1.83 3.03 -25.94
CA LEU A 201 2.86 3.63 -26.78
C LEU A 201 2.38 3.91 -28.22
N LYS A 202 1.54 3.01 -28.75
CA LYS A 202 0.98 3.08 -30.11
C LYS A 202 -0.31 3.90 -30.19
N SER A 203 -0.93 4.23 -29.06
CA SER A 203 -2.19 4.97 -29.03
C SER A 203 -2.01 6.42 -29.53
N ASP A 204 -2.97 6.93 -30.28
CA ASP A 204 -3.00 8.34 -30.73
C ASP A 204 -3.63 9.30 -29.71
N ASN A 205 -3.97 8.81 -28.52
CA ASN A 205 -4.76 9.54 -27.52
C ASN A 205 -4.00 10.74 -26.95
N SER A 206 -2.75 10.54 -26.53
CA SER A 206 -1.97 11.57 -25.84
C SER A 206 -0.47 11.33 -25.94
N ASN A 207 0.28 12.36 -26.34
CA ASN A 207 1.75 12.31 -26.32
C ASN A 207 2.29 12.03 -24.91
N VAL A 208 1.60 12.47 -23.86
CA VAL A 208 2.00 12.21 -22.47
C VAL A 208 1.90 10.72 -22.14
N GLU A 209 0.80 10.08 -22.54
CA GLU A 209 0.59 8.65 -22.31
C GLU A 209 1.63 7.82 -23.06
N ARG A 210 1.92 8.17 -24.33
CA ARG A 210 2.95 7.52 -25.13
C ARG A 210 4.33 7.66 -24.51
N LEU A 211 4.69 8.83 -24.00
CA LEU A 211 5.98 9.06 -23.33
C LEU A 211 6.07 8.27 -22.02
N GLY A 212 4.99 8.20 -21.25
CA GLY A 212 4.92 7.36 -20.05
C GLY A 212 5.13 5.88 -20.37
N ALA A 213 4.45 5.37 -21.39
CA ALA A 213 4.60 4.00 -21.84
C ALA A 213 6.00 3.69 -22.40
N ALA A 214 6.58 4.60 -23.19
CA ALA A 214 7.95 4.48 -23.69
C ALA A 214 8.95 4.37 -22.54
N GLN A 215 8.76 5.20 -21.50
CA GLN A 215 9.63 5.19 -20.33
C GLN A 215 9.46 3.92 -19.50
N GLY A 216 8.21 3.46 -19.32
CA GLY A 216 7.94 2.20 -18.63
C GLY A 216 8.53 0.98 -19.33
N LEU A 217 8.65 0.99 -20.67
CA LEU A 217 9.31 -0.07 -21.45
C LEU A 217 10.84 -0.03 -21.39
N SER A 218 11.42 1.10 -20.98
CA SER A 218 12.88 1.28 -20.94
C SER A 218 13.53 0.86 -19.62
N GLU A 219 12.72 0.65 -18.58
CA GLU A 219 13.13 0.21 -17.24
C GLU A 219 13.05 -1.32 -17.14
#